data_AF-A0A7S0IHH9-F1
#
_entry.id   AF-A0A7S0IHH9-F1
#
_cell.length_a   1.000
_cell.length_b   1.000
_cell.length_c   1.000
_cell.angle_alpha   90.00
_cell.angle_beta   90.00
_cell.angle_gamma   90.00
#
_symmetry.space_group_name_H-M   'P 1'
#
loop_
_entity.id
_entity.type
_entity.pdbx_description
1 polymer ?
#
loop_
_entity_poly.entity_id
_entity_poly.type
_entity_poly.pdbx_seq_one_letter_code
_entity_poly.pdbx_strand_id
1 'polypeptide(L)'
;GRSPLYSLLSTGSASPSEGGDTMGLGSFAHMLLPLADSYTEMQPPWGPRLRSSYRNGRVLDYVWHSSAVSLLRAMPVAEIAGSSQPRRLPSVSMPSDHIPIGALLSWPGAPAALSDRCAWQQLCVENVVRMSQRVSSS
;
A
#
# COMPACT_ATOMS: atom_id res chain seq x y z
N GLY A 1 4.10 -15.63 -8.88
CA GLY A 1 5.20 -14.77 -9.36
C GLY A 1 4.87 -13.31 -9.06
N ARG A 2 5.88 -12.47 -8.81
CA ARG A 2 5.71 -11.01 -8.69
C ARG A 2 5.49 -10.41 -10.08
N SER A 3 4.79 -9.28 -10.16
CA SER A 3 4.53 -8.59 -11.45
C SER A 3 5.85 -8.12 -12.09
N PRO A 4 6.02 -8.15 -13.42
CA PRO A 4 7.19 -7.56 -14.08
C PRO A 4 7.41 -6.08 -13.75
N LEU A 5 6.32 -5.33 -13.53
CA LEU A 5 6.36 -3.95 -13.06
C LEU A 5 7.02 -3.83 -11.67
N TYR A 6 6.76 -4.79 -10.78
CA TYR A 6 7.37 -4.82 -9.46
C TYR A 6 8.90 -4.95 -9.57
N SER A 7 9.38 -5.86 -10.42
CA SER A 7 10.82 -6.05 -10.64
C SER A 7 11.47 -4.80 -11.22
N LEU A 8 10.86 -4.17 -12.21
CA LEU A 8 11.36 -2.92 -12.79
C LEU A 8 11.46 -1.81 -11.75
N LEU A 9 10.42 -1.60 -10.93
CA LEU A 9 10.39 -0.51 -9.94
C LEU A 9 11.32 -0.77 -8.75
N SER A 10 11.46 -2.02 -8.32
CA SER A 10 12.35 -2.38 -7.19
C SER A 10 13.83 -2.41 -7.56
N THR A 11 14.17 -2.82 -8.78
CA THR A 11 15.57 -3.03 -9.19
C THR A 11 16.06 -1.98 -10.19
N GLY A 12 15.18 -1.10 -10.67
CA GLY A 12 15.48 -0.22 -11.80
C GLY A 12 15.71 -0.98 -13.12
N SER A 13 15.50 -2.29 -13.15
CA SER A 13 15.81 -3.15 -14.30
C SER A 13 14.59 -4.01 -14.66
N ALA A 14 14.14 -3.94 -15.91
CA ALA A 14 13.19 -4.92 -16.40
C ALA A 14 13.91 -6.27 -16.48
N SER A 15 13.33 -7.33 -15.90
CA SER A 15 13.83 -8.69 -16.17
C SER A 15 13.85 -8.92 -17.68
N PRO A 16 14.90 -9.56 -18.24
CA PRO A 16 14.89 -9.94 -19.64
C PRO A 16 13.76 -10.97 -19.84
N SER A 17 12.61 -10.52 -20.31
CA SER A 17 11.51 -11.40 -20.67
C SER A 17 11.84 -12.07 -22.00
N GLU A 18 11.89 -13.40 -22.00
CA GLU A 18 11.91 -14.22 -23.21
C GLU A 18 10.69 -13.87 -24.08
N GLY A 19 10.90 -13.11 -25.15
CA GLY A 19 10.02 -13.13 -26.33
C GLY A 19 8.77 -12.23 -26.38
N GLY A 20 8.73 -11.06 -25.74
CA GLY A 20 7.59 -10.15 -25.87
C GLY A 20 8.02 -8.69 -26.04
N ASP A 21 7.52 -8.03 -27.10
CA ASP A 21 7.72 -6.61 -27.43
C ASP A 21 7.75 -5.70 -26.20
N THR A 22 8.96 -5.40 -25.71
CA THR A 22 9.20 -4.36 -24.73
C THR A 22 9.09 -3.01 -25.43
N MET A 23 7.85 -2.56 -25.72
CA MET A 23 7.61 -1.18 -26.09
C MET A 23 8.16 -0.25 -24.99
N GLY A 24 9.31 0.37 -25.25
CA GLY A 24 9.77 1.61 -24.60
C GLY A 24 10.22 1.58 -23.13
N LEU A 25 9.99 0.50 -22.35
CA LEU A 25 10.33 0.48 -20.92
C LEU A 25 11.84 0.53 -20.61
N GLY A 26 12.69 0.07 -21.54
CA GLY A 26 14.15 0.09 -21.38
C GLY A 26 14.75 1.50 -21.26
N SER A 27 14.08 2.53 -21.79
CA SER A 27 14.58 3.91 -21.75
C SER A 27 14.37 4.60 -20.39
N PHE A 28 13.43 4.13 -19.57
CA PHE A 28 13.10 4.73 -18.26
C PHE A 28 13.84 4.07 -17.10
N ALA A 29 14.39 2.88 -17.31
CA ALA A 29 15.18 2.12 -16.32
C ALA A 29 16.33 2.96 -15.71
N HIS A 30 16.98 3.80 -16.52
CA HIS A 30 18.07 4.66 -16.08
C HIS A 30 17.62 5.93 -15.31
N MET A 31 16.32 6.24 -15.27
CA MET A 31 15.78 7.44 -14.60
C MET A 31 15.03 7.11 -13.30
N LEU A 32 14.72 5.84 -13.04
CA LEU A 32 14.04 5.41 -11.83
C LEU A 32 15.10 4.97 -10.82
N LEU A 33 15.35 5.81 -9.80
CA LEU A 33 16.04 5.35 -8.61
C LEU A 33 15.30 4.12 -8.07
N PRO A 34 16.00 3.05 -7.64
CA PRO A 34 15.34 1.87 -7.11
C PRO A 34 14.41 2.30 -5.96
N LEU A 35 13.13 1.97 -6.09
CA LEU A 35 12.13 2.25 -5.07
C LEU A 35 12.08 1.08 -4.10
N ALA A 36 11.92 1.39 -2.82
CA ALA A 36 11.71 0.39 -1.78
C ALA A 36 10.22 0.18 -1.55
N ASP A 37 9.82 -1.09 -1.41
CA ASP A 37 8.46 -1.47 -1.04
C ASP A 37 8.33 -1.46 0.48
N SER A 38 7.51 -0.56 1.01
CA SER A 38 7.37 -0.34 2.45
C SER A 38 7.01 -1.61 3.23
N TYR A 39 6.19 -2.50 2.67
CA TYR A 39 5.76 -3.74 3.35
C TYR A 39 6.80 -4.86 3.28
N THR A 40 7.78 -4.74 2.39
CA THR A 40 8.96 -5.61 2.35
C THR A 40 10.02 -5.11 3.33
N GLU A 41 10.23 -3.78 3.41
CA GLU A 41 11.21 -3.16 4.29
C GLU A 41 10.81 -3.22 5.77
N MET A 42 9.55 -2.91 6.09
CA MET A 42 9.06 -2.87 7.47
C MET A 42 7.69 -3.51 7.61
N GLN A 43 7.55 -4.48 8.51
CA GLN A 43 6.25 -5.07 8.81
C GLN A 43 5.38 -4.10 9.62
N PRO A 44 4.04 -4.13 9.43
CA PRO A 44 3.14 -3.39 10.30
C PRO A 44 3.35 -3.74 11.78
N PRO A 45 3.21 -2.78 12.71
CA PRO A 45 3.44 -3.02 14.13
C PRO A 45 2.41 -3.96 14.78
N TRP A 46 1.23 -4.12 14.15
CA TRP A 46 0.17 -5.03 14.57
C TRP A 46 -0.70 -5.43 13.37
N GLY A 47 -1.54 -6.45 13.56
CA GLY A 47 -2.33 -7.08 12.49
C GLY A 47 -1.53 -8.11 11.70
N PRO A 48 -2.10 -8.67 10.63
CA PRO A 48 -1.41 -9.69 9.84
C PRO A 48 -0.36 -9.07 8.91
N ARG A 49 0.57 -9.92 8.44
CA ARG A 49 1.42 -9.57 7.30
C ARG A 49 0.57 -9.47 6.04
N LEU A 50 0.90 -8.52 5.16
CA LEU A 50 0.25 -8.38 3.86
C LEU A 50 0.56 -9.60 2.98
N ARG A 51 -0.45 -10.45 2.76
CA ARG A 51 -0.37 -11.61 1.86
C ARG A 51 -1.26 -11.45 0.63
N SER A 52 -2.30 -10.64 0.73
CA SER A 52 -3.17 -10.26 -0.37
C SER A 52 -3.63 -8.82 -0.21
N SER A 53 -3.70 -8.08 -1.31
CA SER A 53 -4.30 -6.75 -1.39
C SER A 53 -5.55 -6.74 -2.27
N TYR A 54 -5.84 -7.86 -2.94
CA TYR A 54 -6.92 -8.01 -3.92
C TYR A 54 -7.72 -9.29 -3.70
N ARG A 55 -9.02 -9.28 -4.01
CA ARG A 55 -10.00 -10.39 -3.86
C ARG A 55 -9.54 -11.78 -4.30
N ASN A 56 -8.61 -11.88 -5.24
CA ASN A 56 -8.10 -13.16 -5.75
C ASN A 56 -6.88 -13.70 -4.98
N GLY A 57 -6.56 -13.15 -3.80
CA GLY A 57 -5.47 -13.65 -2.96
C GLY A 57 -4.07 -13.27 -3.45
N ARG A 58 -3.98 -12.24 -4.29
CA ARG A 58 -2.73 -11.70 -4.80
C ARG A 58 -2.44 -10.35 -4.15
N VAL A 59 -1.15 -10.00 -4.09
CA VAL A 59 -0.71 -8.62 -3.83
C VAL A 59 -0.54 -7.94 -5.18
N LEU A 60 -1.37 -6.94 -5.43
CA LEU A 60 -1.34 -6.11 -6.64
C LEU A 60 -1.06 -4.63 -6.31
N ASP A 61 -1.23 -4.25 -5.06
CA ASP A 61 -1.05 -2.90 -4.55
C ASP A 61 0.25 -2.83 -3.76
N TYR A 62 1.01 -1.75 -3.97
CA TYR A 62 2.32 -1.55 -3.36
C TYR A 62 2.46 -0.10 -2.92
N VAL A 63 3.17 0.12 -1.81
CA VAL A 63 3.56 1.46 -1.36
C VAL A 63 5.05 1.58 -1.57
N TRP A 64 5.43 2.29 -2.63
CA TRP A 64 6.81 2.53 -2.98
C TRP A 64 7.29 3.85 -2.38
N HIS A 65 8.54 3.87 -1.93
CA HIS A 65 9.21 5.11 -1.54
C HIS A 65 10.63 5.15 -2.10
N SER A 66 11.12 6.37 -2.34
CA SER A 66 12.52 6.61 -2.70
C SER A 66 13.36 6.84 -1.44
N SER A 67 14.68 6.88 -1.60
CA SER A 67 15.61 7.23 -0.53
C SER A 67 15.51 8.69 -0.05
N ALA A 68 14.69 9.53 -0.69
CA ALA A 68 14.48 10.92 -0.28
C ALA A 68 13.55 11.05 0.94
N VAL A 69 12.85 9.97 1.30
CA VAL A 69 11.92 9.94 2.43
C VAL A 69 12.24 8.73 3.32
N SER A 70 12.04 8.89 4.63
CA SER A 70 12.22 7.80 5.60
C SER A 70 10.90 7.09 5.85
N LEU A 71 10.91 5.76 5.79
CA LEU A 71 9.79 4.93 6.23
C LEU A 71 9.75 4.89 7.77
N LEU A 72 8.72 5.50 8.36
CA LEU A 72 8.50 5.41 9.81
C LEU A 72 7.79 4.11 10.18
N ARG A 73 6.82 3.68 9.37
CA ARG A 73 6.12 2.39 9.52
C ARG A 73 5.23 2.04 8.33
N ALA A 74 5.08 0.75 8.04
CA ALA A 74 3.96 0.27 7.23
C ALA A 74 2.65 0.32 8.04
N MET A 75 1.54 0.59 7.36
CA MET A 75 0.24 0.70 8.02
C MET A 75 -0.36 -0.69 8.28
N PRO A 76 -0.98 -0.91 9.45
CA PRO A 76 -1.77 -2.11 9.72
C PRO A 76 -2.85 -2.30 8.65
N VAL A 77 -3.04 -3.55 8.26
CA VAL A 77 -4.01 -3.97 7.24
C VAL A 77 -5.12 -4.79 7.89
N ALA A 78 -6.27 -4.91 7.21
CA ALA A 78 -7.37 -5.73 7.70
C ALA A 78 -6.95 -7.22 7.81
N GLU A 79 -7.56 -7.96 8.74
CA GLU A 79 -7.27 -9.40 8.97
C GLU A 79 -7.31 -10.25 7.68
N ILE A 80 -8.27 -9.94 6.79
CA ILE A 80 -8.43 -10.65 5.52
C ILE A 80 -7.23 -10.46 4.56
N ALA A 81 -6.42 -9.42 4.73
CA ALA A 81 -5.18 -9.22 3.97
C ALA A 81 -4.11 -10.27 4.28
N GLY A 82 -4.19 -10.90 5.46
CA GLY A 82 -3.36 -12.05 5.83
C GLY A 82 -3.84 -13.37 5.22
N SER A 83 -5.01 -13.38 4.58
CA SER A 83 -5.56 -14.57 3.95
C SER A 83 -4.98 -14.81 2.56
N SER A 84 -4.80 -16.07 2.20
CA SER A 84 -4.52 -16.51 0.83
C SER A 84 -5.77 -16.52 -0.05
N GLN A 85 -6.95 -16.34 0.56
CA GLN A 85 -8.25 -16.41 -0.10
C GLN A 85 -9.20 -15.34 0.46
N PRO A 86 -9.01 -14.06 0.10
CA PRO A 86 -9.91 -12.97 0.47
C PRO A 86 -11.22 -13.00 -0.35
N ARG A 87 -11.88 -14.17 -0.43
CA ARG A 87 -13.03 -14.49 -1.32
C ARG A 87 -14.31 -13.70 -1.05
N ARG A 88 -14.29 -12.70 -0.17
CA ARG A 88 -15.46 -11.92 0.26
C ARG A 88 -15.28 -10.42 0.00
N LEU A 89 -14.49 -10.06 -1.00
CA LEU A 89 -14.32 -8.67 -1.43
C LEU A 89 -14.91 -8.47 -2.84
N PRO A 90 -15.77 -7.47 -3.05
CA PRO A 90 -16.35 -6.59 -2.02
C PRO A 90 -17.37 -7.32 -1.12
N SER A 91 -17.69 -6.73 0.02
CA SER A 91 -18.75 -7.15 0.97
C SER A 91 -19.41 -5.94 1.63
N VAL A 92 -20.45 -6.19 2.43
CA VAL A 92 -21.17 -5.14 3.17
C VAL A 92 -20.24 -4.28 4.05
N SER A 93 -19.20 -4.88 4.64
CA SER A 93 -18.21 -4.16 5.47
C SER A 93 -16.96 -3.72 4.71
N MET A 94 -16.79 -4.12 3.45
CA MET A 94 -15.69 -3.69 2.58
C MET A 94 -16.19 -3.42 1.17
N PRO A 95 -16.43 -2.14 0.80
CA PRO A 95 -17.08 -1.80 -0.45
C PRO A 95 -16.19 -1.96 -1.69
N SER A 96 -14.90 -2.27 -1.51
CA SER A 96 -13.92 -2.47 -2.59
C SER A 96 -13.44 -3.91 -2.64
N ASP A 97 -13.05 -4.36 -3.83
CA ASP A 97 -12.33 -5.61 -4.06
C ASP A 97 -10.81 -5.52 -3.76
N HIS A 98 -10.32 -4.32 -3.48
CA HIS A 98 -8.98 -4.04 -2.98
C HIS A 98 -9.00 -3.74 -1.48
N ILE A 99 -7.92 -4.11 -0.79
CA ILE A 99 -7.70 -3.86 0.63
C ILE A 99 -6.84 -2.61 0.76
N PRO A 100 -7.24 -1.61 1.57
CA PRO A 100 -6.40 -0.45 1.83
C PRO A 100 -5.05 -0.84 2.43
N ILE A 101 -3.99 -0.31 1.82
CA ILE A 101 -2.61 -0.40 2.33
C ILE A 101 -2.03 1.01 2.44
N GLY A 102 -0.96 1.17 3.21
CA GLY A 102 -0.32 2.48 3.36
C GLY A 102 1.01 2.41 4.09
N ALA A 103 1.71 3.54 4.12
CA ALA A 103 2.90 3.75 4.93
C ALA A 103 2.88 5.13 5.56
N LEU A 104 3.49 5.27 6.73
CA LEU A 104 3.81 6.56 7.32
C LEU A 104 5.26 6.90 6.93
N LEU A 105 5.42 8.02 6.25
CA LEU A 105 6.70 8.51 5.75
C LEU A 105 7.06 9.82 6.44
N SER A 106 8.35 10.12 6.52
CA SER A 106 8.89 11.40 6.98
C SER A 106 9.89 11.94 5.97
N TRP A 107 10.00 13.26 5.89
CA TRP A 107 10.93 13.96 5.01
C TRP A 107 11.42 15.25 5.69
N PRO A 108 12.49 15.89 5.20
CA PRO A 108 12.95 17.16 5.76
C PRO A 108 11.84 18.22 5.72
N GLY A 109 11.47 18.75 6.89
CA GLY A 109 10.37 19.71 7.04
C GLY A 109 8.99 19.08 7.17
N ALA A 110 8.87 17.75 7.24
CA ALA A 110 7.61 17.08 7.55
C ALA A 110 7.12 17.47 8.96
N PRO A 111 5.80 17.68 9.16
CA PRO A 111 5.23 17.81 10.49
C PRO A 111 5.58 16.60 11.35
N ALA A 112 5.81 16.82 12.66
CA ALA A 112 6.02 15.71 13.59
C ALA A 112 4.85 14.72 13.49
N ALA A 113 5.13 13.41 13.54
CA ALA A 113 4.08 12.40 13.52
C ALA A 113 3.21 12.55 14.78
N LEU A 114 2.07 13.24 14.66
CA LEU A 114 1.20 13.60 15.79
C LEU A 114 0.36 12.42 16.32
N SER A 115 0.41 11.24 15.69
CA SER A 115 -0.43 10.12 16.10
C SER A 115 0.10 8.75 15.68
N ASP A 116 -0.05 7.78 16.60
CA ASP A 116 0.09 6.35 16.32
C ASP A 116 -1.06 5.79 15.47
N ARG A 117 -2.09 6.59 15.15
CA ARG A 117 -3.17 6.21 14.23
C ARG A 117 -2.84 6.64 12.81
N CYS A 118 -3.19 5.81 11.83
CA CYS A 118 -2.92 6.10 10.43
C CYS A 118 -3.91 7.13 9.86
N ALA A 119 -3.52 7.84 8.81
CA ALA A 119 -4.34 8.91 8.23
C ALA A 119 -5.74 8.44 7.82
N TRP A 120 -5.90 7.20 7.32
CA TRP A 120 -7.23 6.65 7.02
C TRP A 120 -8.02 6.29 8.28
N GLN A 121 -7.38 5.86 9.37
CA GLN A 121 -8.06 5.69 10.67
C GLN A 121 -8.50 7.05 11.22
N GLN A 122 -7.67 8.08 11.09
CA GLN A 122 -8.04 9.44 11.46
C GLN A 122 -9.21 9.93 10.61
N LEU A 123 -9.16 9.77 9.27
CA LEU A 123 -10.23 10.16 8.36
C LEU A 123 -11.52 9.36 8.58
N CYS A 124 -11.44 8.05 8.84
CA CYS A 124 -12.60 7.23 9.18
C CYS A 124 -13.21 7.67 10.51
N VAL A 125 -12.40 7.97 11.54
CA VAL A 125 -12.88 8.50 12.81
C VAL A 125 -13.51 9.88 12.63
N GLU A 126 -12.86 10.80 11.91
CA GLU A 126 -13.38 12.15 11.66
C GLU A 126 -14.69 12.12 10.86
N ASN A 127 -14.78 11.27 9.83
CA ASN A 127 -16.00 11.12 9.05
C ASN A 127 -17.12 10.44 9.84
N VAL A 128 -16.82 9.40 10.64
CA VAL A 128 -17.80 8.76 11.54
C VAL A 128 -18.30 9.75 12.59
N VAL A 129 -17.41 10.50 13.25
CA VAL A 129 -17.78 11.51 14.25
C VAL A 129 -18.64 12.61 13.63
N ARG A 130 -18.28 13.11 12.44
CA ARG A 130 -19.11 14.11 11.73
C ARG A 130 -20.48 13.55 11.34
N MET A 131 -20.57 12.28 10.94
CA MET A 131 -21.86 11.66 10.62
C MET A 131 -22.71 11.45 11.86
N SER A 132 -22.13 10.98 12.97
CA SER A 132 -22.84 10.83 14.25
C SER A 132 -23.38 12.17 14.77
N GLN A 133 -22.61 13.26 14.63
CA GLN A 133 -23.06 14.59 15.04
C GLN A 133 -24.22 15.13 14.19
N ARG A 134 -24.26 14.82 12.89
CA ARG A 134 -25.38 15.21 12.00
C ARG A 134 -26.68 14.45 12.31
N VAL A 135 -26.58 13.19 12.71
CA VAL A 135 -27.74 12.38 13.10
C VAL A 135 -28.34 12.87 14.43
N SER A 136 -27.50 13.30 15.38
CA SER A 136 -27.96 13.82 16.67
C SER A 136 -28.53 15.25 16.61
N SER A 137 -28.36 15.96 15.50
CA SER A 137 -28.85 17.33 15.29
C SER A 137 -30.07 17.42 14.37
N SER A 138 -30.67 16.28 14.02
CA SER A 138 -31.87 16.16 13.19
C SER A 138 -33.01 15.57 14.01
#